data_AF-Q68K18-F1
#
_entry.id   AF-Q68K18-F1
#
_cell.length_a   1.000
_cell.length_b   1.000
_cell.length_c   1.000
_cell.angle_alpha   90.00
_cell.angle_beta   90.00
_cell.angle_gamma   90.00
#
_symmetry.space_group_name_H-M   'P 1'
#
loop_
_entity.id
_entity.type
_entity.pdbx_description
1 polymer ?
#
loop_
_entity_poly.entity_id
_entity_poly.type
_entity_poly.pdbx_seq_one_letter_code
_entity_poly.pdbx_strand_id
1 'polypeptide(L)' 'CQKGFRTKDDLRIHIRHHTGEKPYVCEICGQKYGDRGCYRSHLIGHERQLGIVLDKSVKKFLVQPKLIDSL' A
#
# COMPACT_ATOMS: atom_id res chain seq x y z
N CYS A 1 9.95 -18.95 -2.49
CA CYS A 1 9.06 -19.68 -3.42
C CYS A 1 9.60 -19.51 -4.86
N GLN A 2 9.12 -20.28 -5.86
CA GLN A 2 9.60 -20.23 -7.27
C GLN A 2 8.63 -19.49 -8.22
N LYS A 3 7.93 -18.46 -7.72
CA LYS A 3 6.94 -17.74 -8.54
C LYS A 3 7.66 -16.72 -9.43
N GLY A 4 7.41 -16.78 -10.75
CA GLY A 4 7.92 -15.82 -11.72
C GLY A 4 7.03 -14.58 -11.84
N PHE A 5 7.62 -13.42 -12.10
CA PHE A 5 6.91 -12.14 -12.24
C PHE A 5 7.31 -11.45 -13.53
N ARG A 6 6.34 -10.82 -14.19
CA ARG A 6 6.56 -10.07 -15.45
C ARG A 6 7.16 -8.70 -15.21
N THR A 7 6.94 -8.11 -14.03
CA THR A 7 7.44 -6.78 -13.68
C THR A 7 8.15 -6.78 -12.32
N LYS A 8 9.06 -5.82 -12.13
CA LYS A 8 9.73 -5.59 -10.84
C LYS A 8 8.74 -5.18 -9.73
N ASP A 9 7.67 -4.49 -10.10
CA ASP A 9 6.64 -4.07 -9.12
C ASP A 9 5.87 -5.27 -8.57
N ASP A 10 5.51 -6.22 -9.43
CA ASP A 10 4.84 -7.46 -9.02
C ASP A 10 5.74 -8.31 -8.11
N LEU A 11 7.03 -8.43 -8.47
CA LEU A 11 8.02 -9.09 -7.61
C LEU A 11 8.14 -8.38 -6.26
N ARG A 12 8.19 -7.04 -6.24
CA ARG A 12 8.31 -6.28 -4.99
C ARG A 12 7.06 -6.40 -4.11
N ILE A 13 5.86 -6.47 -4.69
CA ILE A 13 4.62 -6.71 -3.94
C ILE A 13 4.59 -8.14 -3.41
N HIS A 14 5.06 -9.09 -4.21
CA HIS A 14 5.18 -10.48 -3.78
C HIS A 14 6.14 -10.64 -2.60
N ILE A 15 7.32 -10.04 -2.64
CA ILE A 15 8.30 -10.11 -1.54
C ILE A 15 7.71 -9.57 -0.23
N ARG A 16 6.84 -8.55 -0.28
CA ARG A 16 6.15 -8.03 0.91
C ARG A 16 5.29 -9.06 1.61
N HIS A 17 4.79 -10.08 0.91
CA HIS A 17 4.08 -11.19 1.55
C HIS A 17 5.03 -12.10 2.35
N HIS A 18 6.28 -12.20 1.93
CA HIS A 18 7.31 -12.94 2.67
C HIS A 18 7.85 -12.13 3.85
N THR A 19 8.07 -10.82 3.68
CA THR A 19 8.65 -9.96 4.71
C THR A 19 7.62 -9.38 5.68
N GLY A 20 6.33 -9.43 5.34
CA GLY A 20 5.26 -8.78 6.11
C GLY A 20 5.26 -7.25 5.99
N GLU A 21 6.07 -6.67 5.12
CA GLU A 21 6.15 -5.22 4.94
C GLU A 21 4.81 -4.64 4.44
N LYS A 22 4.28 -3.66 5.17
CA LYS A 22 3.06 -2.93 4.80
C LYS A 22 3.35 -1.44 4.71
N PRO A 23 3.94 -0.98 3.59
CA PRO A 23 4.43 0.38 3.47
C PRO A 23 3.33 1.41 3.28
N TYR A 24 2.08 1.01 3.03
CA TYR A 24 0.96 1.94 2.87
C TYR A 24 0.18 1.99 4.17
N VAL A 25 0.12 3.14 4.83
CA VAL A 25 -0.64 3.34 6.06
C VAL A 25 -1.75 4.34 5.79
N CYS A 26 -2.98 4.00 6.18
CA CYS A 26 -4.10 4.91 6.18
C CYS A 26 -3.99 5.84 7.39
N GLU A 27 -3.90 7.14 7.17
CA GLU A 27 -3.83 8.12 8.27
C GLU A 27 -5.17 8.29 9.00
N ILE A 28 -6.28 7.88 8.37
CA ILE A 28 -7.63 8.03 8.94
C ILE A 28 -7.90 6.95 10.00
N CYS A 29 -7.52 5.71 9.73
CA CYS A 29 -7.82 4.57 10.62
C CYS A 29 -6.59 3.75 11.03
N GLY A 30 -5.39 4.12 10.60
CA GLY A 30 -4.13 3.42 10.92
C GLY A 30 -3.93 2.09 10.20
N GLN A 31 -4.87 1.66 9.33
CA GLN A 31 -4.78 0.39 8.62
C GLN A 31 -3.59 0.35 7.67
N LYS A 32 -2.88 -0.78 7.67
CA LYS A 32 -1.65 -0.97 6.87
C LYS A 32 -1.89 -1.95 5.72
N TYR A 33 -1.37 -1.63 4.54
CA TYR A 33 -1.52 -2.42 3.32
C TYR A 33 -0.15 -2.73 2.70
N GLY A 34 -0.02 -3.96 2.20
CA GLY A 34 1.18 -4.42 1.49
C GLY A 34 1.24 -3.94 0.05
N ASP A 35 0.10 -3.71 -0.57
CA ASP A 35 -0.03 -3.30 -1.97
C ASP A 35 -0.85 -2.01 -2.13
N ARG A 36 -0.64 -1.34 -3.27
CA ARG A 36 -1.25 -0.04 -3.57
C ARG A 36 -2.74 -0.18 -3.92
N GLY A 37 -3.15 -1.29 -4.50
CA GLY A 37 -4.52 -1.52 -4.96
C GLY A 37 -5.49 -1.63 -3.79
N CYS A 38 -5.17 -2.49 -2.83
CA CYS A 38 -5.93 -2.66 -1.60
C CYS A 38 -6.01 -1.36 -0.79
N TYR A 39 -4.89 -0.62 -0.69
CA TYR A 39 -4.89 0.70 -0.04
C TYR A 39 -5.87 1.68 -0.72
N ARG A 40 -5.82 1.79 -2.06
CA ARG A 40 -6.73 2.68 -2.81
C ARG A 40 -8.20 2.29 -2.63
N SER A 41 -8.51 1.00 -2.73
CA SER A 41 -9.88 0.50 -2.55
C SER A 41 -10.42 0.87 -1.15
N HIS A 42 -9.58 0.73 -0.13
CA HIS A 42 -9.92 1.12 1.23
C HIS A 42 -10.20 2.62 1.38
N LEU A 43 -9.38 3.48 0.77
CA LEU A 43 -9.59 4.94 0.81
C LEU A 43 -10.93 5.37 0.20
N ILE A 44 -11.34 4.74 -0.91
CA ILE A 44 -12.67 5.00 -1.51
C ILE A 44 -13.81 4.64 -0.53
N GLY A 45 -13.58 3.66 0.36
CA GLY A 45 -14.51 3.33 1.44
C GLY A 45 -14.71 4.49 2.43
N HIS A 46 -13.65 5.22 2.77
CA HIS A 46 -13.74 6.39 3.66
C HIS A 46 -14.57 7.52 3.04
N GLU A 47 -14.46 7.75 1.73
CA GLU A 47 -15.27 8.75 1.01
C GLU A 47 -16.77 8.46 1.13
N ARG A 48 -17.16 7.18 1.16
CA ARG A 48 -18.56 6.76 1.28
C ARG A 48 -19.08 6.75 2.72
N GLN A 49 -18.22 6.44 3.70
CA GLN A 49 -18.65 6.25 5.09
C GLN A 49 -18.61 7.52 5.94
N LEU A 50 -17.72 8.48 5.63
CA LEU A 50 -17.48 9.64 6.50
C LEU A 50 -17.87 10.98 5.88
N GLY A 51 -18.28 11.02 4.60
CA GLY A 51 -18.50 12.28 3.88
C GLY A 51 -17.24 13.15 3.74
N ILE A 52 -16.07 12.59 4.09
CA ILE A 52 -14.78 13.23 3.93
C ILE A 52 -14.45 13.15 2.44
N VAL A 53 -14.48 14.29 1.76
CA VAL A 53 -13.76 14.43 0.50
C VAL A 53 -12.29 14.22 0.86
N LEU A 54 -11.73 13.06 0.50
CA LEU A 54 -10.29 12.86 0.64
C LEU A 54 -9.65 13.94 -0.22
N ASP A 55 -9.13 14.98 0.44
CA ASP A 55 -8.45 16.05 -0.24
C ASP A 55 -7.41 15.41 -1.16
N LYS A 56 -7.25 15.95 -2.37
CA LYS A 56 -6.32 15.36 -3.35
C LYS A 56 -4.89 15.29 -2.80
N SER A 57 -4.58 16.03 -1.72
CA SER A 57 -3.36 15.97 -0.91
C SER A 57 -3.33 14.85 0.14
N VAL A 58 -4.47 14.37 0.66
CA VAL A 58 -4.59 13.19 1.56
C VAL A 58 -4.34 11.88 0.81
N LYS A 59 -4.29 11.93 -0.54
CA LYS A 59 -3.69 10.84 -1.34
C LYS A 59 -2.19 10.66 -1.09
N LYS A 60 -1.55 11.45 -0.20
CA LYS A 60 -0.20 11.19 0.29
C LYS A 60 -0.18 9.88 1.07
N PHE A 61 0.08 8.81 0.34
CA PHE A 61 0.61 7.58 0.89
C PHE A 61 1.92 7.90 1.63
N LEU A 62 1.94 7.75 2.95
CA LEU A 62 3.21 7.64 3.68
C LEU A 62 3.83 6.30 3.32
N VAL A 63 4.62 6.25 2.25
CA VAL A 63 5.49 5.12 1.95
C VAL A 63 6.63 5.18 2.95
N GLN A 64 6.64 4.27 3.93
CA GLN A 64 7.81 4.15 4.79
C GLN A 64 9.02 3.80 3.91
N PRO A 65 10.15 4.55 4.03
CA PRO A 65 11.36 4.26 3.28
C PRO A 65 11.81 2.83 3.60
N LYS A 66 12.10 2.07 2.54
CA LYS A 66 12.34 0.64 2.60
C LYS A 66 13.78 0.31 2.97
N LEU A 67 13.98 -0.82 3.65
CA LEU A 67 15.30 -1.45 3.88
C LEU A 67 15.74 -2.41 2.76
N ILE A 68 14.98 -2.55 1.67
CA ILE A 68 15.18 -3.61 0.66
C ILE A 68 15.79 -3.12 -0.67
N ASP A 69 16.71 -2.16 -0.60
CA ASP A 69 17.57 -1.80 -1.74
C ASP A 69 18.75 -2.79 -1.85
N SER A 70 18.51 -4.08 -2.07
CA SER A 70 19.59 -5.09 -2.25
C SER A 70 19.17 -6.37 -3.00
N LEU A 71 18.20 -6.30 -3.93
CA LEU A 71 17.92 -7.40 -4.88
C LEU A 71 18.03 -6.94 -6.33
#